data_AF-A0A5C1Q0I0-F1
#
_entry.id   AF-A0A5C1Q0I0-F1
#
_cell.length_a   1.000
_cell.length_b   1.000
_cell.length_c   1.000
_cell.angle_alpha   90.00
_cell.angle_beta   90.00
_cell.angle_gamma   90.00
#
_symmetry.space_group_name_H-M   'P 1'
#
loop_
_entity.id
_entity.type
_entity.pdbx_description
1 polymer ?
#
loop_
_entity_poly.entity_id
_entity_poly.type
_entity_poly.pdbx_seq_one_letter_code
_entity_poly.pdbx_strand_id
1 'polypeptide(L)'
;MRSRRALAGLLALSAGLHLWLIDRWQPAAATSSSASATAPAPASVAAAPPAPARPVELLSIPAPLPPQAAPVPPAPAAALVTQAQVQAPAPMPAPRAPAAPARSDPPVQALPAPIQTAATQSETPPAELLAVAARPLVSLPAAGPVVPPSVRLDYRMSRGALVGRGQIDWDSDGQRYRMRLEARVPVVGLILAQNSSGRIDAQGVAPERHTERRLRRSERAVSFVREGASPHVSFSSREGQEPLEPGMQDRLSWIAQLTARLDAPGLKPGGQILMPVAGTGGEVQHWVFTLIERDEAGRWHLRREPEGPFDTRAEVWTLPQAPHWPQRLRLSEADGDALELLLLAS
;
A
#
# COMPACT_ATOMS: atom_id res chain seq x y z
N MET A 1 -51.33 -28.91 2.31
CA MET A 1 -50.68 -30.24 2.08
C MET A 1 -50.07 -30.40 0.68
N ARG A 2 -50.66 -29.85 -0.40
CA ARG A 2 -50.13 -29.96 -1.78
C ARG A 2 -48.75 -29.29 -1.99
N SER A 3 -48.51 -28.13 -1.37
CA SER A 3 -47.24 -27.38 -1.48
C SER A 3 -46.04 -28.09 -0.85
N ARG A 4 -46.23 -28.78 0.28
CA ARG A 4 -45.18 -29.56 0.96
C ARG A 4 -44.73 -30.78 0.14
N ARG A 5 -45.66 -31.41 -0.60
CA ARG A 5 -45.35 -32.53 -1.50
C ARG A 5 -44.60 -32.07 -2.75
N ALA A 6 -44.92 -30.88 -3.26
CA ALA A 6 -44.19 -30.27 -4.38
C ALA A 6 -42.74 -29.91 -4.00
N LEU A 7 -42.53 -29.33 -2.81
CA LEU A 7 -41.19 -28.99 -2.31
C LEU A 7 -40.33 -30.24 -2.05
N ALA A 8 -40.92 -31.29 -1.48
CA ALA A 8 -40.23 -32.57 -1.28
C ALA A 8 -39.84 -33.24 -2.62
N GLY A 9 -40.69 -33.14 -3.64
CA GLY A 9 -40.37 -33.64 -4.99
C GLY A 9 -39.20 -32.89 -5.64
N LEU A 10 -39.15 -31.57 -5.47
CA LEU A 10 -38.06 -30.73 -6.00
C LEU A 10 -36.71 -31.02 -5.32
N LEU A 11 -36.71 -31.25 -4.01
CA LEU A 11 -35.49 -31.63 -3.27
C LEU A 11 -35.01 -33.03 -3.68
N ALA A 12 -35.91 -33.99 -3.88
CA ALA A 12 -35.56 -35.33 -4.35
C ALA A 12 -34.98 -35.32 -5.78
N LEU A 13 -35.55 -34.50 -6.67
CA LEU A 13 -35.03 -34.29 -8.02
C LEU A 13 -33.64 -33.65 -8.02
N SER A 14 -33.44 -32.62 -7.19
CA SER A 14 -32.14 -31.96 -7.04
C SER A 14 -31.07 -32.92 -6.52
N ALA A 15 -31.39 -33.70 -5.48
CA ALA A 15 -30.48 -34.71 -4.93
C ALA A 15 -30.15 -35.81 -5.94
N GLY A 16 -31.16 -36.29 -6.70
CA GLY A 16 -30.95 -37.26 -7.77
C GLY A 16 -30.04 -36.74 -8.88
N LEU A 17 -30.20 -35.47 -9.27
CA LEU A 17 -29.35 -34.84 -10.27
C LEU A 17 -27.89 -34.71 -9.80
N HIS A 18 -27.68 -34.36 -8.53
CA HIS A 18 -26.33 -34.28 -7.96
C HIS A 18 -25.65 -35.65 -7.90
N LEU A 19 -26.38 -36.70 -7.48
CA LEU A 19 -25.85 -38.07 -7.46
C LEU A 19 -25.54 -38.58 -8.87
N TRP A 20 -26.37 -38.26 -9.86
CA TRP A 20 -26.12 -38.61 -11.25
C TRP A 20 -24.89 -37.88 -11.83
N LEU A 21 -24.69 -36.60 -11.48
CA LEU A 21 -23.50 -35.87 -11.91
C LEU A 21 -22.22 -36.42 -11.28
N ILE A 22 -22.27 -36.83 -10.01
CA ILE A 22 -21.13 -37.43 -9.30
C ILE A 22 -20.76 -38.78 -9.91
N ASP A 23 -21.75 -39.63 -10.21
CA ASP A 23 -21.54 -40.94 -10.85
C ASP A 23 -20.96 -40.81 -12.27
N ARG A 24 -21.36 -39.77 -13.01
CA ARG A 24 -20.85 -39.46 -14.35
C ARG A 24 -19.51 -38.74 -14.36
N TRP A 25 -19.01 -38.32 -13.20
CA TRP A 25 -17.74 -37.62 -13.11
C TRP A 25 -16.58 -38.63 -13.08
N GLN A 26 -16.03 -38.90 -14.27
CA GLN A 26 -14.77 -39.63 -14.37
C GLN A 26 -13.61 -38.63 -14.39
N PRO A 27 -12.72 -38.61 -13.39
CA PRO A 27 -11.47 -37.87 -13.51
C PRO A 27 -10.65 -38.50 -14.64
N ALA A 28 -10.10 -37.67 -15.52
CA ALA A 28 -9.18 -38.12 -16.57
C ALA A 28 -8.02 -38.86 -15.90
N ALA A 29 -7.98 -40.19 -16.07
CA ALA A 29 -6.89 -41.01 -15.61
C ALA A 29 -5.63 -40.59 -16.39
N ALA A 30 -4.65 -40.03 -15.68
CA ALA A 30 -3.31 -39.84 -16.23
C ALA A 30 -2.76 -41.22 -16.58
N THR A 31 -2.64 -41.50 -17.87
CA THR A 31 -1.99 -42.68 -18.41
C THR A 31 -0.51 -42.66 -18.03
N SER A 32 -0.18 -43.35 -16.95
CA SER A 32 1.21 -43.69 -16.61
C SER A 32 1.65 -44.84 -17.51
N SER A 33 2.29 -44.52 -18.64
CA SER A 33 2.97 -45.51 -19.46
C SER A 33 4.21 -46.01 -18.70
N SER A 34 4.09 -47.19 -18.09
CA SER A 34 5.22 -47.93 -17.53
C SER A 34 5.93 -48.67 -18.65
N ALA A 35 6.99 -48.09 -19.20
CA ALA A 35 7.93 -48.81 -20.03
C ALA A 35 8.83 -49.66 -19.12
N SER A 36 8.68 -50.98 -19.22
CA SER A 36 9.59 -51.94 -18.60
C SER A 36 10.96 -51.84 -19.27
N ALA A 37 12.00 -51.52 -18.50
CA ALA A 37 13.38 -51.65 -18.93
C ALA A 37 14.04 -52.77 -18.13
N THR A 38 14.21 -53.92 -18.78
CA THR A 38 15.05 -55.03 -18.35
C THR A 38 16.51 -54.56 -18.29
N ALA A 39 17.14 -54.74 -17.14
CA ALA A 39 18.57 -54.51 -16.97
C ALA A 39 19.40 -55.66 -17.57
N PRO A 40 20.53 -55.36 -18.23
CA PRO A 40 21.68 -56.26 -18.26
C PRO A 40 22.85 -55.74 -17.40
N ALA A 41 23.68 -56.69 -16.99
CA ALA A 41 24.84 -56.60 -16.10
C ALA A 41 26.01 -55.72 -16.66
N PRO A 42 27.03 -55.38 -15.83
CA PRO A 42 28.03 -54.38 -16.19
C PRO A 42 29.15 -54.96 -17.05
N ALA A 43 29.50 -54.28 -18.14
CA ALA A 43 30.71 -54.54 -18.91
C ALA A 43 31.65 -53.33 -18.83
N SER A 44 32.85 -53.59 -18.31
CA SER A 44 34.00 -52.69 -18.25
C SER A 44 34.54 -52.41 -19.65
N VAL A 45 34.72 -51.14 -20.04
CA VAL A 45 35.60 -50.74 -21.16
C VAL A 45 36.39 -49.49 -20.78
N ALA A 46 37.69 -49.59 -21.05
CA ALA A 46 38.79 -48.72 -20.66
C ALA A 46 38.76 -47.31 -21.26
N ALA A 47 39.40 -46.38 -20.53
CA ALA A 47 39.67 -45.01 -20.94
C ALA A 47 40.68 -44.93 -22.11
N ALA A 48 40.43 -44.03 -23.07
CA ALA A 48 41.34 -43.65 -24.14
C ALA A 48 41.64 -42.13 -24.09
N PRO A 49 42.85 -41.68 -24.49
CA PRO A 49 43.37 -40.33 -24.24
C PRO A 49 42.85 -39.27 -25.23
N PRO A 50 43.00 -37.96 -24.92
CA PRO A 50 42.55 -36.87 -25.79
C PRO A 50 43.47 -36.65 -27.00
N ALA A 51 42.88 -36.45 -28.18
CA ALA A 51 43.55 -36.15 -29.44
C ALA A 51 43.74 -34.62 -29.65
N PRO A 52 44.76 -34.19 -30.42
CA PRO A 52 45.18 -32.78 -30.50
C PRO A 52 44.29 -31.90 -31.40
N ALA A 53 44.19 -30.62 -31.03
CA ALA A 53 43.48 -29.59 -31.76
C ALA A 53 44.11 -29.28 -33.13
N ARG A 54 43.28 -29.19 -34.17
CA ARG A 54 43.67 -28.67 -35.50
C ARG A 54 43.39 -27.16 -35.57
N PRO A 55 44.16 -26.37 -36.33
CA PRO A 55 43.93 -24.94 -36.49
C PRO A 55 42.69 -24.71 -37.35
N VAL A 56 41.75 -23.88 -36.88
CA VAL A 56 40.64 -23.39 -37.70
C VAL A 56 41.15 -22.20 -38.51
N GLU A 57 41.07 -22.35 -39.82
CA GLU A 57 41.36 -21.34 -40.84
C GLU A 57 40.37 -20.16 -40.70
N LEU A 58 40.92 -18.95 -40.59
CA LEU A 58 40.18 -17.73 -40.34
C LEU A 58 39.42 -17.30 -41.61
N LEU A 59 38.21 -17.80 -41.79
CA LEU A 59 37.30 -17.28 -42.82
C LEU A 59 36.95 -15.83 -42.48
N SER A 60 37.38 -14.92 -43.35
CA SER A 60 37.08 -13.49 -43.28
C SER A 60 35.57 -13.26 -43.37
N ILE A 61 35.00 -12.70 -42.31
CA ILE A 61 33.61 -12.22 -42.30
C ILE A 61 33.59 -10.89 -43.06
N PRO A 62 32.69 -10.67 -44.04
CA PRO A 62 32.56 -9.37 -44.69
C PRO A 62 32.16 -8.30 -43.65
N ALA A 63 32.76 -7.11 -43.76
CA ALA A 63 32.45 -5.98 -42.90
C ALA A 63 30.94 -5.68 -42.88
N PRO A 64 30.36 -5.25 -41.73
CA PRO A 64 28.98 -4.81 -41.68
C PRO A 64 28.78 -3.63 -42.62
N LEU A 65 27.72 -3.66 -43.43
CA LEU A 65 27.30 -2.52 -44.23
C LEU A 65 27.07 -1.29 -43.32
N PRO A 66 27.36 -0.07 -43.81
CA PRO A 66 27.00 1.15 -43.08
C PRO A 66 25.49 1.18 -42.81
N PRO A 67 25.05 1.76 -41.68
CA PRO A 67 23.65 1.86 -41.35
C PRO A 67 22.90 2.61 -42.46
N GLN A 68 21.94 1.93 -43.06
CA GLN A 68 20.98 2.56 -43.96
C GLN A 68 20.18 3.58 -43.16
N ALA A 69 20.30 4.86 -43.53
CA ALA A 69 19.50 5.92 -42.95
C ALA A 69 18.01 5.56 -43.06
N ALA A 70 17.29 5.64 -41.95
CA ALA A 70 15.84 5.58 -41.97
C ALA A 70 15.29 6.65 -42.93
N PRO A 71 14.21 6.38 -43.68
CA PRO A 71 13.59 7.41 -44.49
C PRO A 71 13.09 8.54 -43.57
N VAL A 72 13.64 9.72 -43.78
CA VAL A 72 13.16 10.97 -43.18
C VAL A 72 11.69 11.14 -43.60
N PRO A 73 10.75 11.38 -42.68
CA PRO A 73 9.39 11.73 -43.06
C PRO A 73 9.44 13.01 -43.92
N PRO A 74 8.67 13.11 -45.02
CA PRO A 74 8.70 14.31 -45.84
C PRO A 74 8.28 15.51 -44.98
N ALA A 75 9.12 16.54 -44.98
CA ALA A 75 8.72 17.85 -44.51
C ALA A 75 7.48 18.28 -45.31
N PRO A 76 6.42 18.81 -44.67
CA PRO A 76 5.28 19.31 -45.41
C PRO A 76 5.75 20.49 -46.28
N ALA A 77 5.72 20.28 -47.59
CA ALA A 77 5.87 21.34 -48.56
C ALA A 77 4.78 22.40 -48.30
N ALA A 78 5.22 23.64 -48.23
CA ALA A 78 4.38 24.82 -48.15
C ALA A 78 3.31 24.77 -49.25
N ALA A 79 2.07 24.48 -48.86
CA ALA A 79 0.92 24.82 -49.67
C ALA A 79 0.76 26.34 -49.61
N LEU A 80 0.96 26.98 -50.77
CA LEU A 80 0.48 28.34 -51.03
C LEU A 80 -1.03 28.37 -50.79
N VAL A 81 -1.43 28.85 -49.61
CA VAL A 81 -2.83 29.21 -49.36
C VAL A 81 -3.00 30.64 -49.82
N THR A 82 -3.64 30.79 -50.98
CA THR A 82 -4.26 32.04 -51.43
C THR A 82 -5.08 32.65 -50.29
N GLN A 83 -4.78 33.91 -50.00
CA GLN A 83 -5.47 34.72 -49.00
C GLN A 83 -6.95 34.88 -49.39
N ALA A 84 -7.84 34.28 -48.60
CA ALA A 84 -9.22 34.74 -48.50
C ALA A 84 -9.33 35.56 -47.20
N GLN A 85 -9.40 36.88 -47.35
CA GLN A 85 -9.74 37.80 -46.26
C GLN A 85 -11.13 37.43 -45.72
N VAL A 86 -11.20 37.11 -44.43
CA VAL A 86 -12.44 37.17 -43.66
C VAL A 86 -12.13 37.91 -42.36
N GLN A 87 -12.95 38.93 -42.09
CA GLN A 87 -12.79 39.96 -41.07
C GLN A 87 -12.54 39.44 -39.65
N ALA A 88 -11.72 40.21 -38.92
CA ALA A 88 -11.53 40.07 -37.48
C ALA A 88 -12.84 40.32 -36.71
N PRO A 89 -13.25 39.43 -35.79
CA PRO A 89 -14.29 39.74 -34.82
C PRO A 89 -13.79 40.77 -33.80
N ALA A 90 -14.65 41.75 -33.49
CA ALA A 90 -14.41 42.78 -32.50
C ALA A 90 -14.09 42.21 -31.10
N PRO A 91 -13.33 42.92 -30.25
CA PRO A 91 -13.03 42.50 -28.90
C PRO A 91 -14.31 42.43 -28.05
N MET A 92 -14.56 41.26 -27.46
CA MET A 92 -15.67 41.05 -26.54
C MET A 92 -15.27 41.49 -25.11
N PRO A 93 -16.19 42.06 -24.31
CA PRO A 93 -15.85 42.81 -23.10
C PRO A 93 -15.52 41.91 -21.90
N ALA A 94 -14.70 42.45 -20.99
CA ALA A 94 -14.42 41.85 -19.68
C ALA A 94 -15.70 41.64 -18.84
N PRO A 95 -15.76 40.59 -17.99
CA PRO A 95 -16.91 40.36 -17.10
C PRO A 95 -16.99 41.46 -16.02
N ARG A 96 -18.13 42.13 -15.94
CA ARG A 96 -18.45 43.13 -14.92
C ARG A 96 -18.96 42.43 -13.66
N ALA A 97 -18.40 42.81 -12.51
CA ALA A 97 -18.88 42.41 -11.19
C ALA A 97 -20.36 42.82 -10.97
N PRO A 98 -21.18 41.99 -10.30
CA PRO A 98 -22.55 42.37 -9.96
C PRO A 98 -22.54 43.45 -8.87
N ALA A 99 -23.18 44.58 -9.18
CA ALA A 99 -23.49 45.63 -8.23
C ALA A 99 -24.65 45.17 -7.31
N ALA A 100 -24.45 45.37 -6.00
CA ALA A 100 -25.44 45.15 -4.96
C ALA A 100 -26.66 46.08 -5.13
N PRO A 101 -27.88 45.64 -4.77
CA PRO A 101 -29.01 46.54 -4.65
C PRO A 101 -28.89 47.37 -3.35
N ALA A 102 -29.08 48.68 -3.48
CA ALA A 102 -29.25 49.59 -2.36
C ALA A 102 -30.52 49.24 -1.56
N ARG A 103 -30.39 49.14 -0.23
CA ARG A 103 -31.51 49.23 0.72
C ARG A 103 -31.23 50.36 1.70
N SER A 104 -32.26 51.17 1.88
CA SER A 104 -32.32 52.42 2.63
C SER A 104 -32.05 52.25 4.13
N ASP A 105 -31.37 53.24 4.71
CA ASP A 105 -31.23 53.45 6.16
C ASP A 105 -32.57 53.73 6.85
N PRO A 106 -32.71 53.28 8.11
CA PRO A 106 -33.41 54.02 9.16
C PRO A 106 -32.48 54.41 10.32
N PRO A 107 -32.86 55.40 11.14
CA PRO A 107 -31.94 56.17 11.98
C PRO A 107 -31.59 55.49 13.32
N VAL A 108 -30.35 55.71 13.75
CA VAL A 108 -29.84 55.33 15.08
C VAL A 108 -30.31 56.34 16.12
N GLN A 109 -31.15 55.89 17.06
CA GLN A 109 -31.48 56.60 18.29
C GLN A 109 -30.38 56.45 19.34
N ALA A 110 -30.22 57.52 20.12
CA ALA A 110 -29.17 57.75 21.11
C ALA A 110 -29.20 56.80 22.32
N LEU A 111 -28.01 56.54 22.88
CA LEU A 111 -27.81 55.96 24.21
C LEU A 111 -28.26 56.91 25.31
N PRO A 112 -28.76 56.36 26.43
CA PRO A 112 -28.54 56.95 27.75
C PRO A 112 -27.55 56.11 28.58
N ALA A 113 -26.66 56.79 29.29
CA ALA A 113 -25.95 56.23 30.45
C ALA A 113 -26.92 56.07 31.63
N PRO A 114 -26.60 55.20 32.60
CA PRO A 114 -26.33 55.74 33.92
C PRO A 114 -25.16 55.07 34.67
N ILE A 115 -24.90 55.65 35.84
CA ILE A 115 -23.69 55.68 36.66
C ILE A 115 -23.76 54.59 37.76
N GLN A 116 -22.57 54.08 38.14
CA GLN A 116 -22.11 53.42 39.39
C GLN A 116 -23.11 52.71 40.33
N THR A 117 -22.72 51.56 40.90
CA THR A 117 -22.36 51.38 42.34
C THR A 117 -22.09 49.89 42.69
N ALA A 118 -21.06 49.71 43.54
CA ALA A 118 -20.78 48.65 44.52
C ALA A 118 -20.33 47.22 44.12
N ALA A 119 -19.25 46.84 44.82
CA ALA A 119 -18.65 45.53 44.96
C ALA A 119 -19.58 44.51 45.64
N THR A 120 -19.40 43.22 45.33
CA THR A 120 -19.38 42.13 46.31
C THR A 120 -18.52 40.99 45.76
N GLN A 121 -17.67 40.48 46.64
CA GLN A 121 -16.71 39.41 46.47
C GLN A 121 -17.40 38.08 46.17
N SER A 122 -16.85 37.28 45.25
CA SER A 122 -17.04 35.83 45.22
C SER A 122 -15.76 35.18 44.67
N GLU A 123 -14.93 34.76 45.62
CA GLU A 123 -14.08 33.56 45.62
C GLU A 123 -13.51 33.07 44.28
N THR A 124 -12.23 33.38 44.08
CA THR A 124 -11.36 32.80 43.06
C THR A 124 -10.61 31.60 43.66
N PRO A 125 -10.67 30.40 43.08
CA PRO A 125 -9.55 29.49 43.09
C PRO A 125 -8.68 29.73 41.84
N PRO A 126 -7.35 29.85 41.94
CA PRO A 126 -6.49 29.96 40.77
C PRO A 126 -6.45 28.62 40.04
N ALA A 127 -7.05 28.57 38.84
CA ALA A 127 -6.68 27.62 37.81
C ALA A 127 -5.45 28.15 37.07
N GLU A 128 -4.27 27.95 37.65
CA GLU A 128 -3.01 28.30 37.01
C GLU A 128 -2.33 27.05 36.46
N LEU A 129 -2.27 27.00 35.12
CA LEU A 129 -1.30 26.33 34.28
C LEU A 129 -0.86 24.90 34.65
N LEU A 130 -1.59 23.90 34.11
CA LEU A 130 -0.99 22.67 33.62
C LEU A 130 -1.52 22.35 32.21
N ALA A 131 -1.30 23.29 31.28
CA ALA A 131 -1.31 22.98 29.86
C ALA A 131 0.10 22.51 29.45
N VAL A 132 0.49 21.30 29.87
CA VAL A 132 1.59 20.59 29.21
C VAL A 132 1.02 20.06 27.91
N ALA A 133 1.12 20.89 26.86
CA ALA A 133 1.01 20.43 25.50
C ALA A 133 2.11 19.38 25.29
N ALA A 134 1.72 18.10 25.30
CA ALA A 134 2.57 16.99 24.89
C ALA A 134 2.89 17.19 23.40
N ARG A 135 3.98 17.90 23.11
CA ARG A 135 4.59 17.92 21.79
C ARG A 135 5.03 16.48 21.48
N PRO A 136 4.67 15.90 20.33
CA PRO A 136 5.22 14.61 19.96
C PRO A 136 6.73 14.75 19.86
N LEU A 137 7.44 13.96 20.67
CA LEU A 137 8.90 13.93 20.69
C LEU A 137 9.37 13.25 19.39
N VAL A 138 9.70 14.05 18.37
CA VAL A 138 10.53 13.54 17.27
C VAL A 138 11.98 13.61 17.77
N SER A 139 12.42 12.57 18.45
CA SER A 139 13.83 12.34 18.74
C SER A 139 14.37 11.35 17.71
N LEU A 140 15.25 11.82 16.83
CA LEU A 140 16.03 10.96 15.94
C LEU A 140 17.29 10.49 16.69
N PRO A 141 17.70 9.22 16.58
CA PRO A 141 18.97 8.76 17.15
C PRO A 141 20.18 9.38 16.41
N ALA A 142 21.31 9.49 17.12
CA ALA A 142 22.59 10.04 16.63
C ALA A 142 23.40 9.06 15.76
N ALA A 143 22.90 7.84 15.56
CA ALA A 143 23.34 6.94 14.49
C ALA A 143 22.34 7.07 13.34
N GLY A 144 22.78 6.94 12.09
CA GLY A 144 21.92 7.09 10.90
C GLY A 144 20.61 6.29 10.97
N PRO A 145 19.66 6.55 10.05
CA PRO A 145 18.32 5.98 10.10
C PRO A 145 18.34 4.46 10.29
N VAL A 146 17.89 4.01 11.46
CA VAL A 146 17.83 2.59 11.81
C VAL A 146 16.70 1.96 11.01
N VAL A 147 16.99 0.91 10.26
CA VAL A 147 16.00 0.09 9.55
C VAL A 147 16.17 -1.37 9.94
N PRO A 148 15.08 -2.17 9.98
CA PRO A 148 15.17 -3.56 10.38
C PRO A 148 16.02 -4.37 9.37
N PRO A 149 16.73 -5.42 9.82
CA PRO A 149 17.44 -6.32 8.91
C PRO A 149 16.46 -7.03 7.96
N SER A 150 16.95 -7.39 6.77
CA SER A 150 16.18 -8.18 5.80
C SER A 150 15.61 -9.45 6.42
N VAL A 151 14.35 -9.76 6.14
CA VAL A 151 13.64 -10.89 6.73
C VAL A 151 12.53 -11.40 5.82
N ARG A 152 12.24 -12.70 5.91
CA ARG A 152 11.01 -13.31 5.40
C ARG A 152 10.20 -13.83 6.58
N LEU A 153 8.93 -13.46 6.63
CA LEU A 153 8.02 -13.79 7.71
C LEU A 153 6.80 -14.50 7.14
N ASP A 154 6.57 -15.74 7.58
CA ASP A 154 5.41 -16.54 7.21
C ASP A 154 4.29 -16.40 8.24
N TYR A 155 3.08 -16.18 7.75
CA TYR A 155 1.90 -15.91 8.57
C TYR A 155 0.79 -16.90 8.24
N ARG A 156 0.03 -17.29 9.27
CA ARG A 156 -1.37 -17.68 9.09
C ARG A 156 -2.17 -16.42 8.83
N MET A 157 -2.86 -16.37 7.70
CA MET A 157 -3.75 -15.27 7.35
C MET A 157 -5.21 -15.69 7.56
N SER A 158 -6.01 -14.81 8.13
CA SER A 158 -7.47 -14.96 8.17
C SER A 158 -8.19 -13.68 7.81
N ARG A 159 -9.34 -13.82 7.15
CA ARG A 159 -10.29 -12.75 6.87
C ARG A 159 -11.71 -13.31 6.91
N GLY A 160 -12.40 -13.12 8.04
CA GLY A 160 -13.69 -13.76 8.29
C GLY A 160 -13.55 -15.28 8.30
N ALA A 161 -14.37 -15.97 7.51
CA ALA A 161 -14.27 -17.42 7.34
C ALA A 161 -13.09 -17.86 6.45
N LEU A 162 -12.46 -16.93 5.72
CA LEU A 162 -11.32 -17.26 4.85
C LEU A 162 -10.06 -17.44 5.69
N VAL A 163 -9.36 -18.55 5.45
CA VAL A 163 -8.07 -18.85 6.08
C VAL A 163 -7.07 -19.22 5.00
N GLY A 164 -5.86 -18.71 5.12
CA GLY A 164 -4.79 -18.92 4.16
C GLY A 164 -3.41 -18.65 4.72
N ARG A 165 -2.46 -18.41 3.82
CA ARG A 165 -1.08 -18.04 4.13
C ARG A 165 -0.87 -16.57 3.80
N GLY A 166 -0.18 -15.87 4.68
CA GLY A 166 0.40 -14.55 4.43
C GLY A 166 1.91 -14.68 4.41
N GLN A 167 2.60 -13.87 3.61
CA GLN A 167 4.06 -13.78 3.64
C GLN A 167 4.47 -12.33 3.51
N ILE A 168 5.31 -11.85 4.43
CA ILE A 168 6.00 -10.57 4.32
C ILE A 168 7.46 -10.85 3.95
N ASP A 169 7.92 -10.25 2.87
CA ASP A 169 9.32 -10.18 2.50
C ASP A 169 9.80 -8.74 2.67
N TRP A 170 10.82 -8.54 3.51
CA TRP A 170 11.51 -7.27 3.67
C TRP A 170 12.97 -7.43 3.27
N ASP A 171 13.45 -6.56 2.39
CA ASP A 171 14.81 -6.53 1.90
C ASP A 171 15.34 -5.08 1.95
N SER A 172 16.48 -4.85 2.60
CA SER A 172 17.14 -3.56 2.60
C SER A 172 18.66 -3.70 2.65
N ASP A 173 19.36 -2.84 1.90
CA ASP A 173 20.82 -2.70 1.91
C ASP A 173 21.29 -1.48 2.73
N GLY A 174 20.35 -0.85 3.46
CA GLY A 174 20.59 0.38 4.23
C GLY A 174 20.48 1.68 3.43
N GLN A 175 20.42 1.63 2.10
CA GLN A 175 20.16 2.80 1.23
C GLN A 175 18.83 2.69 0.49
N ARG A 176 18.48 1.48 0.06
CA ARG A 176 17.25 1.12 -0.63
C ARG A 176 16.54 0.01 0.10
N TYR A 177 15.25 -0.13 -0.22
CA TYR A 177 14.46 -1.23 0.28
C TYR A 177 13.45 -1.72 -0.75
N ARG A 178 13.03 -2.97 -0.56
CA ARG A 178 11.86 -3.57 -1.17
C ARG A 178 11.09 -4.33 -0.10
N MET A 179 9.76 -4.18 -0.14
CA MET A 179 8.85 -4.88 0.75
C MET A 179 7.72 -5.49 -0.07
N ARG A 180 7.36 -6.74 0.23
CA ARG A 180 6.22 -7.43 -0.39
C ARG A 180 5.36 -8.07 0.69
N LEU A 181 4.05 -7.98 0.52
CA LEU A 181 3.07 -8.78 1.25
C LEU A 181 2.24 -9.55 0.25
N GLU A 182 2.21 -10.88 0.38
CA GLU A 182 1.24 -11.73 -0.34
C GLU A 182 0.31 -12.43 0.62
N ALA A 183 -0.97 -12.51 0.27
CA ALA A 183 -1.95 -13.31 0.99
C ALA A 183 -2.65 -14.27 0.00
N ARG A 184 -2.62 -15.57 0.31
CA ARG A 184 -3.14 -16.65 -0.54
C ARG A 184 -4.09 -17.55 0.24
N VAL A 185 -5.22 -17.90 -0.35
CA VAL A 185 -6.22 -18.83 0.21
C VAL A 185 -6.24 -20.10 -0.64
N PRO A 186 -6.31 -21.31 -0.04
CA PRO A 186 -6.47 -22.55 -0.80
C PRO A 186 -7.65 -22.46 -1.77
N VAL A 187 -7.52 -23.05 -2.96
CA VAL A 187 -8.52 -23.01 -4.07
C VAL A 187 -8.71 -21.63 -4.71
N VAL A 188 -8.80 -20.54 -3.93
CA VAL A 188 -9.00 -19.17 -4.45
C VAL A 188 -7.72 -18.58 -5.04
N GLY A 189 -6.55 -18.97 -4.52
CA GLY A 189 -5.25 -18.45 -4.94
C GLY A 189 -4.89 -17.13 -4.26
N LEU A 190 -4.23 -16.23 -4.99
CA LEU A 190 -3.78 -14.94 -4.49
C LEU A 190 -4.96 -13.99 -4.28
N ILE A 191 -5.15 -13.51 -3.04
CA ILE A 191 -6.24 -12.60 -2.69
C ILE A 191 -5.79 -11.15 -2.45
N LEU A 192 -4.53 -10.96 -2.07
CA LEU A 192 -3.89 -9.67 -1.86
C LEU A 192 -2.42 -9.80 -2.23
N ALA A 193 -1.93 -8.85 -3.02
CA ALA A 193 -0.51 -8.60 -3.19
C ALA A 193 -0.26 -7.10 -3.03
N GLN A 194 0.66 -6.74 -2.15
CA GLN A 194 1.18 -5.40 -2.01
C GLN A 194 2.69 -5.42 -2.23
N ASN A 195 3.20 -4.39 -2.90
CA ASN A 195 4.63 -4.14 -3.00
C ASN A 195 4.90 -2.70 -2.63
N SER A 196 6.01 -2.46 -1.96
CA SER A 196 6.54 -1.14 -1.67
C SER A 196 8.04 -1.14 -1.95
N SER A 197 8.54 -0.04 -2.49
CA SER A 197 9.96 0.15 -2.76
C SER A 197 10.34 1.61 -2.64
N GLY A 198 11.58 1.85 -2.29
CA GLY A 198 12.11 3.19 -2.20
C GLY A 198 13.51 3.21 -1.61
N ARG A 199 13.79 4.29 -0.88
CA ARG A 199 15.07 4.53 -0.25
C ARG A 199 14.95 4.60 1.27
N ILE A 200 16.09 4.61 1.94
CA ILE A 200 16.21 4.94 3.36
C ILE A 200 16.76 6.37 3.44
N ASP A 201 16.08 7.25 4.15
CA ASP A 201 16.53 8.63 4.38
C ASP A 201 16.54 8.97 5.88
N ALA A 202 16.82 10.23 6.22
CA ALA A 202 16.94 10.67 7.61
C ALA A 202 15.68 10.40 8.47
N GLN A 203 14.51 10.19 7.87
CA GLN A 203 13.27 9.82 8.56
C GLN A 203 13.04 8.30 8.65
N GLY A 204 13.90 7.48 8.05
CA GLY A 204 13.78 6.02 7.98
C GLY A 204 13.35 5.55 6.59
N VAL A 205 12.34 4.67 6.55
CA VAL A 205 11.77 4.13 5.32
C VAL A 205 11.08 5.24 4.54
N ALA A 206 11.53 5.47 3.30
CA ALA A 206 10.99 6.52 2.42
C ALA A 206 10.48 5.88 1.12
N PRO A 207 9.17 5.54 1.02
CA PRO A 207 8.61 4.97 -0.20
C PRO A 207 8.75 5.91 -1.39
N GLU A 208 8.98 5.31 -2.55
CA GLU A 208 9.00 5.92 -3.88
C GLU A 208 7.84 5.37 -4.72
N ARG A 209 7.53 4.08 -4.59
CA ARG A 209 6.44 3.40 -5.30
C ARG A 209 5.78 2.33 -4.44
N HIS A 210 4.46 2.37 -4.39
CA HIS A 210 3.61 1.35 -3.79
C HIS A 210 2.59 0.82 -4.81
N THR A 211 2.37 -0.49 -4.82
CA THR A 211 1.34 -1.14 -5.65
C THR A 211 0.50 -2.06 -4.80
N GLU A 212 -0.80 -2.11 -5.07
CA GLU A 212 -1.74 -3.03 -4.45
C GLU A 212 -2.62 -3.70 -5.50
N ARG A 213 -2.71 -5.03 -5.42
CA ARG A 213 -3.62 -5.86 -6.21
C ARG A 213 -4.46 -6.71 -5.28
N ARG A 214 -5.78 -6.54 -5.33
CA ARG A 214 -6.76 -7.38 -4.61
C ARG A 214 -7.45 -8.34 -5.57
N LEU A 215 -7.94 -9.46 -5.05
CA LEU A 215 -8.75 -10.40 -5.83
C LEU A 215 -9.88 -9.67 -6.55
N ARG A 216 -10.05 -9.94 -7.86
CA ARG A 216 -11.09 -9.33 -8.71
C ARG A 216 -11.02 -7.80 -8.79
N ARG A 217 -9.89 -7.18 -8.48
CA ARG A 217 -9.65 -5.75 -8.65
C ARG A 217 -8.39 -5.54 -9.49
N SER A 218 -8.41 -4.51 -10.34
CA SER A 218 -7.21 -4.05 -11.04
C SER A 218 -6.17 -3.57 -10.03
N GLU A 219 -4.89 -3.70 -10.41
CA GLU A 219 -3.80 -3.14 -9.63
C GLU A 219 -3.92 -1.61 -9.57
N ARG A 220 -3.62 -1.05 -8.39
CA ARG A 220 -3.53 0.38 -8.15
C ARG A 220 -2.20 0.71 -7.54
N ALA A 221 -1.79 1.98 -7.66
CA ALA A 221 -0.49 2.39 -7.20
C ALA A 221 -0.45 3.83 -6.68
N VAL A 222 0.54 4.08 -5.82
CA VAL A 222 0.91 5.38 -5.29
C VAL A 222 2.37 5.64 -5.66
N SER A 223 2.66 6.83 -6.17
CA SER A 223 4.03 7.29 -6.46
C SER A 223 4.36 8.49 -5.59
N PHE A 224 5.52 8.45 -4.96
CA PHE A 224 6.03 9.51 -4.08
C PHE A 224 7.16 10.24 -4.80
N VAL A 225 6.88 11.45 -5.29
CA VAL A 225 7.85 12.29 -5.99
C VAL A 225 8.53 13.19 -4.97
N ARG A 226 9.77 12.83 -4.61
CA ARG A 226 10.56 13.52 -3.57
C ARG A 226 11.49 14.59 -4.12
N GLU A 227 11.89 14.46 -5.37
CA GLU A 227 12.84 15.36 -6.03
C GLU A 227 12.11 16.45 -6.82
N GLY A 228 12.74 17.63 -6.91
CA GLY A 228 12.21 18.78 -7.65
C GLY A 228 11.60 19.86 -6.75
N ALA A 229 11.05 20.89 -7.38
CA ALA A 229 10.58 22.11 -6.70
C ALA A 229 9.28 21.91 -5.90
N SER A 230 8.53 20.84 -6.15
CA SER A 230 7.25 20.57 -5.49
C SER A 230 7.09 19.08 -5.20
N PRO A 231 7.65 18.59 -4.07
CA PRO A 231 7.47 17.21 -3.64
C PRO A 231 5.99 16.88 -3.43
N HIS A 232 5.54 15.77 -4.00
CA HIS A 232 4.12 15.39 -4.02
C HIS A 232 3.91 13.88 -4.11
N VAL A 233 2.66 13.46 -3.88
CA VAL A 233 2.19 12.10 -4.08
C VAL A 233 1.15 12.09 -5.19
N SER A 234 1.25 11.11 -6.09
CA SER A 234 0.28 10.87 -7.16
C SER A 234 -0.29 9.46 -7.06
N PHE A 235 -1.51 9.29 -7.55
CA PHE A 235 -2.29 8.06 -7.43
C PHE A 235 -2.71 7.57 -8.80
N SER A 236 -2.69 6.25 -9.02
CA SER A 236 -3.23 5.69 -10.26
C SER A 236 -4.76 5.60 -10.27
N SER A 237 -5.41 5.81 -9.12
CA SER A 237 -6.86 5.67 -8.95
C SER A 237 -7.64 6.95 -9.29
N ARG A 238 -6.98 8.10 -9.31
CA ARG A 238 -7.59 9.41 -9.56
C ARG A 238 -6.58 10.40 -10.12
N GLU A 239 -7.10 11.46 -10.74
CA GLU A 239 -6.30 12.63 -11.09
C GLU A 239 -6.01 13.50 -9.85
N GLY A 240 -4.97 14.33 -9.95
CA GLY A 240 -4.52 15.22 -8.87
C GLY A 240 -3.30 14.68 -8.10
N GLN A 241 -2.81 15.53 -7.20
CA GLN A 241 -1.62 15.28 -6.39
C GLN A 241 -1.87 15.79 -4.97
N GLU A 242 -1.25 15.14 -3.99
CA GLU A 242 -1.23 15.60 -2.60
C GLU A 242 0.19 16.05 -2.22
N PRO A 243 0.36 17.04 -1.34
CA PRO A 243 1.68 17.41 -0.84
C PRO A 243 2.39 16.22 -0.19
N LEU A 244 3.69 16.06 -0.45
CA LEU A 244 4.48 15.01 0.18
C LEU A 244 4.99 15.46 1.55
N GLU A 245 4.34 15.00 2.60
CA GLU A 245 4.76 15.26 3.99
C GLU A 245 6.03 14.49 4.38
N PRO A 246 6.87 15.04 5.28
CA PRO A 246 8.02 14.34 5.83
C PRO A 246 7.64 13.02 6.50
N GLY A 247 8.41 11.97 6.23
CA GLY A 247 8.17 10.63 6.81
C GLY A 247 6.90 9.93 6.31
N MET A 248 6.24 10.44 5.25
CA MET A 248 5.06 9.80 4.68
C MET A 248 5.35 8.39 4.18
N GLN A 249 4.46 7.47 4.56
CA GLN A 249 4.49 6.04 4.29
C GLN A 249 3.40 5.63 3.29
N ASP A 250 3.47 4.40 2.80
CA ASP A 250 2.36 3.73 2.10
C ASP A 250 1.70 2.67 2.99
N ARG A 251 0.66 2.00 2.47
CA ARG A 251 -0.14 0.99 3.20
C ARG A 251 0.62 -0.28 3.58
N LEU A 252 1.87 -0.45 3.14
CA LEU A 252 2.74 -1.56 3.49
C LEU A 252 4.00 -1.10 4.24
N SER A 253 4.69 -0.05 3.77
CA SER A 253 5.96 0.43 4.30
C SER A 253 5.88 0.88 5.76
N TRP A 254 4.70 1.31 6.20
CA TRP A 254 4.48 1.73 7.59
C TRP A 254 4.83 0.64 8.61
N ILE A 255 4.72 -0.64 8.26
CA ILE A 255 5.04 -1.76 9.15
C ILE A 255 6.55 -1.74 9.46
N ALA A 256 7.38 -1.65 8.43
CA ALA A 256 8.84 -1.57 8.58
C ALA A 256 9.29 -0.25 9.23
N GLN A 257 8.59 0.85 8.95
CA GLN A 257 8.84 2.11 9.64
C GLN A 257 8.49 2.02 11.13
N LEU A 258 7.41 1.29 11.48
CA LEU A 258 6.99 1.12 12.86
C LEU A 258 8.00 0.31 13.66
N THR A 259 8.55 -0.77 13.10
CA THR A 259 9.58 -1.56 13.76
C THR A 259 10.81 -0.73 14.09
N ALA A 260 11.32 0.03 13.11
CA ALA A 260 12.43 0.96 13.30
C ALA A 260 12.18 2.01 14.40
N ARG A 261 10.95 2.50 14.51
CA ARG A 261 10.57 3.50 15.53
C ARG A 261 10.40 2.91 16.92
N LEU A 262 10.14 1.62 17.05
CA LEU A 262 10.00 0.94 18.34
C LEU A 262 11.33 0.69 19.05
N ASP A 263 12.45 0.79 18.35
CA ASP A 263 13.80 0.74 18.92
C ASP A 263 14.22 2.08 19.56
N ALA A 264 13.42 3.14 19.44
CA ALA A 264 13.74 4.43 20.00
C ALA A 264 13.75 4.40 21.55
N PRO A 265 14.74 5.04 22.20
CA PRO A 265 14.79 5.10 23.65
C PRO A 265 13.64 5.93 24.21
N GLY A 266 13.17 5.58 25.41
CA GLY A 266 12.18 6.37 26.16
C GLY A 266 10.70 6.10 25.80
N LEU A 267 10.41 5.12 24.94
CA LEU A 267 9.04 4.68 24.69
C LEU A 267 8.39 4.08 25.94
N LYS A 268 7.15 4.50 26.20
CA LYS A 268 6.33 4.07 27.34
C LYS A 268 4.87 3.91 26.91
N PRO A 269 4.08 3.07 27.63
CA PRO A 269 2.63 3.02 27.46
C PRO A 269 2.00 4.42 27.51
N GLY A 270 1.01 4.66 26.65
CA GLY A 270 0.39 5.97 26.39
C GLY A 270 1.16 6.85 25.39
N GLY A 271 2.39 6.48 25.01
CA GLY A 271 3.13 7.14 23.94
C GLY A 271 2.44 7.02 22.59
N GLN A 272 2.75 7.92 21.66
CA GLN A 272 2.14 7.95 20.34
C GLN A 272 3.20 8.01 19.24
N ILE A 273 2.96 7.30 18.15
CA ILE A 273 3.76 7.33 16.92
C ILE A 273 2.84 7.81 15.78
N LEU A 274 3.11 9.00 15.26
CA LEU A 274 2.39 9.58 14.13
C LEU A 274 3.13 9.33 12.82
N MET A 275 2.40 8.96 11.77
CA MET A 275 2.90 8.88 10.40
C MET A 275 1.81 9.25 9.38
N PRO A 276 2.07 10.12 8.40
CA PRO A 276 1.18 10.28 7.26
C PRO A 276 1.26 9.02 6.37
N VAL A 277 0.13 8.49 5.93
CA VAL A 277 0.02 7.25 5.16
C VAL A 277 -0.84 7.49 3.92
N ALA A 278 -0.26 7.26 2.75
CA ALA A 278 -0.95 7.34 1.47
C ALA A 278 -1.48 5.96 1.04
N GLY A 279 -2.77 5.90 0.72
CA GLY A 279 -3.45 4.70 0.23
C GLY A 279 -3.65 4.70 -1.28
N THR A 280 -3.69 3.51 -1.88
CA THR A 280 -3.99 3.36 -3.32
C THR A 280 -5.41 3.79 -3.71
N GLY A 281 -6.27 4.15 -2.75
CA GLY A 281 -7.59 4.72 -2.99
C GLY A 281 -7.55 6.19 -3.42
N GLY A 282 -6.44 6.90 -3.18
CA GLY A 282 -6.32 8.33 -3.43
C GLY A 282 -6.32 9.18 -2.16
N GLU A 283 -6.37 8.55 -0.99
CA GLU A 283 -6.39 9.19 0.31
C GLU A 283 -4.99 9.29 0.94
N VAL A 284 -4.76 10.38 1.68
CA VAL A 284 -3.66 10.53 2.64
C VAL A 284 -4.26 10.71 4.01
N GLN A 285 -3.77 9.96 4.99
CA GLN A 285 -4.31 9.94 6.36
C GLN A 285 -3.17 10.02 7.37
N HIS A 286 -3.39 10.72 8.48
CA HIS A 286 -2.45 10.76 9.60
C HIS A 286 -2.72 9.60 10.55
N TRP A 287 -1.90 8.55 10.46
CA TRP A 287 -2.02 7.39 11.34
C TRP A 287 -1.33 7.67 12.67
N VAL A 288 -2.10 7.66 13.75
CA VAL A 288 -1.60 7.79 15.12
C VAL A 288 -1.69 6.44 15.83
N PHE A 289 -0.54 5.81 16.06
CA PHE A 289 -0.44 4.59 16.84
C PHE A 289 -0.19 4.92 18.30
N THR A 290 -1.11 4.54 19.18
CA THR A 290 -0.93 4.59 20.63
C THR A 290 -0.27 3.31 21.10
N LEU A 291 0.79 3.44 21.89
CA LEU A 291 1.44 2.34 22.61
C LEU A 291 0.53 1.99 23.79
N ILE A 292 -0.20 0.88 23.70
CA ILE A 292 -1.18 0.50 24.71
C ILE A 292 -0.48 -0.05 25.95
N GLU A 293 0.37 -1.05 25.74
CA GLU A 293 1.09 -1.73 26.81
C GLU A 293 2.39 -2.33 26.29
N ARG A 294 3.29 -2.62 27.24
CA ARG A 294 4.50 -3.40 27.03
C ARG A 294 4.53 -4.49 28.09
N ASP A 295 4.58 -5.74 27.68
CA ASP A 295 4.66 -6.84 28.64
C ASP A 295 6.09 -7.07 29.15
N GLU A 296 6.23 -7.97 30.13
CA GLU A 296 7.51 -8.31 30.76
C GLU A 296 8.52 -8.92 29.79
N ALA A 297 8.05 -9.57 28.72
CA ALA A 297 8.91 -10.08 27.64
C ALA A 297 9.33 -8.98 26.65
N GLY A 298 8.85 -7.75 26.86
CA GLY A 298 9.16 -6.57 26.06
C GLY A 298 8.28 -6.40 24.83
N ARG A 299 7.24 -7.24 24.62
CA ARG A 299 6.33 -7.14 23.46
C ARG A 299 5.47 -5.91 23.60
N TRP A 300 5.33 -5.17 22.51
CA TRP A 300 4.44 -4.01 22.44
C TRP A 300 3.09 -4.41 21.86
N HIS A 301 2.01 -3.92 22.47
CA HIS A 301 0.71 -3.80 21.81
C HIS A 301 0.49 -2.35 21.41
N LEU A 302 0.28 -2.12 20.12
CA LEU A 302 -0.04 -0.81 19.57
C LEU A 302 -1.41 -0.84 18.93
N ARG A 303 -2.11 0.30 19.00
CA ARG A 303 -3.40 0.49 18.35
C ARG A 303 -3.49 1.85 17.68
N ARG A 304 -3.99 1.85 16.46
CA ARG A 304 -4.41 3.04 15.72
C ARG A 304 -5.92 2.97 15.52
N GLU A 305 -6.63 3.95 16.05
CA GLU A 305 -8.08 4.08 15.86
C GLU A 305 -8.39 4.80 14.53
N PRO A 306 -9.53 4.49 13.90
CA PRO A 306 -10.00 5.21 12.72
C PRO A 306 -10.49 6.61 13.11
N GLU A 307 -10.14 7.62 12.31
CA GLU A 307 -10.65 9.00 12.50
C GLU A 307 -11.92 9.27 11.68
N GLY A 308 -12.18 8.45 10.66
CA GLY A 308 -13.32 8.58 9.77
C GLY A 308 -13.99 7.24 9.45
N PRO A 309 -15.20 7.26 8.85
CA PRO A 309 -16.01 6.07 8.62
C PRO A 309 -15.42 5.06 7.64
N PHE A 310 -14.48 5.45 6.78
CA PHE A 310 -13.83 4.55 5.82
C PHE A 310 -12.37 4.26 6.18
N ASP A 311 -12.00 4.59 7.42
CA ASP A 311 -10.64 4.50 7.90
C ASP A 311 -10.36 3.10 8.48
N THR A 312 -9.09 2.70 8.46
CA THR A 312 -8.63 1.38 8.89
C THR A 312 -8.18 1.41 10.35
N ARG A 313 -8.83 0.64 11.21
CA ARG A 313 -8.27 0.33 12.53
C ARG A 313 -7.09 -0.63 12.36
N ALA A 314 -5.96 -0.34 13.00
CA ALA A 314 -4.81 -1.23 13.03
C ALA A 314 -4.44 -1.61 14.47
N GLU A 315 -4.24 -2.90 14.72
CA GLU A 315 -3.73 -3.42 15.98
C GLU A 315 -2.50 -4.28 15.71
N VAL A 316 -1.43 -4.02 16.44
CA VAL A 316 -0.12 -4.63 16.24
C VAL A 316 0.39 -5.18 17.56
N TRP A 317 0.71 -6.48 17.59
CA TRP A 317 1.44 -7.11 18.68
C TRP A 317 2.80 -7.50 18.16
N THR A 318 3.87 -6.98 18.77
CA THR A 318 5.23 -7.13 18.26
C THR A 318 5.97 -8.29 18.91
N LEU A 319 7.07 -8.71 18.26
CA LEU A 319 8.00 -9.69 18.80
C LEU A 319 9.40 -9.05 18.99
N PRO A 320 9.84 -8.78 20.24
CA PRO A 320 11.13 -8.13 20.52
C PRO A 320 12.33 -8.86 19.93
N GLN A 321 12.33 -10.20 19.98
CA GLN A 321 13.42 -10.98 19.42
C GLN A 321 13.49 -10.96 17.87
N ALA A 322 12.46 -10.47 17.18
CA ALA A 322 12.42 -10.33 15.74
C ALA A 322 12.28 -8.85 15.36
N PRO A 323 13.32 -8.02 15.57
CA PRO A 323 13.29 -6.54 15.49
C PRO A 323 11.92 -5.86 15.57
N HIS A 324 11.10 -6.20 16.57
CA HIS A 324 9.73 -5.72 16.74
C HIS A 324 8.75 -5.97 15.58
N TRP A 325 9.04 -6.86 14.64
CA TRP A 325 8.12 -7.32 13.61
C TRP A 325 6.82 -7.85 14.23
N PRO A 326 5.67 -7.68 13.55
CA PRO A 326 4.39 -8.11 14.09
C PRO A 326 4.35 -9.63 14.29
N GLN A 327 4.19 -10.05 15.54
CA GLN A 327 3.71 -11.39 15.87
C GLN A 327 2.25 -11.54 15.45
N ARG A 328 1.46 -10.49 15.63
CA ARG A 328 0.07 -10.41 15.18
C ARG A 328 -0.20 -9.02 14.61
N LEU A 329 -0.82 -8.97 13.44
CA LEU A 329 -1.30 -7.74 12.80
C LEU A 329 -2.76 -7.91 12.45
N ARG A 330 -3.61 -6.99 12.90
CA ARG A 330 -5.04 -6.98 12.58
C ARG A 330 -5.44 -5.64 11.98
N LEU A 331 -5.96 -5.67 10.75
CA LEU A 331 -6.43 -4.51 9.99
C LEU A 331 -7.92 -4.64 9.77
N SER A 332 -8.71 -3.73 10.36
CA SER A 332 -10.18 -3.73 10.27
C SER A 332 -10.65 -2.49 9.50
N GLU A 333 -11.37 -2.68 8.41
CA GLU A 333 -12.10 -1.62 7.69
C GLU A 333 -13.54 -1.58 8.24
N ALA A 334 -14.25 -0.46 8.11
CA ALA A 334 -15.58 -0.30 8.74
C ALA A 334 -16.63 -1.33 8.31
N ASP A 335 -16.64 -1.72 7.03
CA ASP A 335 -17.68 -2.59 6.46
C ASP A 335 -17.14 -3.96 6.00
N GLY A 336 -16.08 -4.47 6.64
CA GLY A 336 -15.45 -5.71 6.19
C GLY A 336 -14.85 -6.56 7.29
N ASP A 337 -14.72 -7.85 7.00
CA ASP A 337 -13.94 -8.76 7.82
C ASP A 337 -12.50 -8.27 7.92
N ALA A 338 -12.00 -8.23 9.16
CA ALA A 338 -10.63 -7.85 9.46
C ALA A 338 -9.64 -8.81 8.80
N LEU A 339 -8.62 -8.25 8.15
CA LEU A 339 -7.45 -9.02 7.76
C LEU A 339 -6.58 -9.22 9.01
N GLU A 340 -6.34 -10.47 9.37
CA GLU A 340 -5.45 -10.83 10.45
C GLU A 340 -4.27 -11.66 9.92
N LEU A 341 -3.07 -11.30 10.33
CA LEU A 341 -1.84 -12.03 10.09
C LEU A 341 -1.28 -12.46 11.45
N LEU A 342 -1.15 -13.76 11.68
CA LEU A 342 -0.54 -14.34 12.87
C LEU A 342 0.75 -15.06 12.48
N LEU A 343 1.88 -14.62 13.01
CA LEU A 343 3.20 -15.12 12.69
C LEU A 343 3.27 -16.62 13.02
N LEU A 344 3.75 -17.42 12.07
CA LEU A 344 4.01 -18.83 12.30
C LEU A 344 5.32 -18.96 13.06
N ALA A 345 5.32 -19.82 14.10
CA ALA A 345 6.55 -20.18 14.78
C ALA A 345 7.52 -20.80 13.77
N SER A 346 8.73 -20.25 13.72
CA SER A 346 9.85 -20.77 12.94
C SER A 346 10.42 -22.02 13.59
#